data_AF-A0A5C5WT84-F1
#
_entry.id   AF-A0A5C5WT84-F1
#
_cell.length_a   1.000
_cell.length_b   1.000
_cell.length_c   1.000
_cell.angle_alpha   90.00
_cell.angle_beta   90.00
_cell.angle_gamma   90.00
#
_symmetry.space_group_name_H-M   'P 1'
#
loop_
_entity.id
_entity.type
_entity.pdbx_description
1 polymer ?
#
loop_
_entity_poly.entity_id
_entity_poly.type
_entity_poly.pdbx_seq_one_letter_code
_entity_poly.pdbx_strand_id
1 'polypeptide(L)'
;MLKKMILAGGAVALLSSMTLGTPLFSYARCGASWLKNSASDSMPLEWELKRARQMIADLKPEIETNAKRIAREKVDLVHLKDQLSETRERLAKTQDDIERLSSDLRGEKDYYTYAGRTYTSTQVKSDLGNRFKRFKTRQATAEKLEQMLTAREQSLNAAHARMDAMLGAKRQLEVEVENLQARLGALRVAQTTSELNLDDSQLARTRDLLDEIATRIDVEEETMSVDVEYFGEIDLNEPSEEDLLDEITTYFNRPVGEHSEALVSIQLD
;
A
#
# COMPACT_ATOMS: atom_id res chain seq x y z
N MET A 1 13.29 -60.31 5.89
CA MET A 1 12.18 -59.75 5.09
C MET A 1 11.67 -58.38 5.60
N LEU A 2 12.39 -57.66 6.48
CA LEU A 2 11.99 -56.30 6.92
C LEU A 2 12.33 -55.17 5.93
N LYS A 3 13.24 -55.40 4.97
CA LYS A 3 13.67 -54.35 4.02
C LYS A 3 12.63 -54.04 2.92
N LYS A 4 11.64 -54.92 2.72
CA LYS A 4 10.56 -54.71 1.73
C LYS A 4 9.32 -54.03 2.33
N MET A 5 9.14 -54.05 3.65
CA MET A 5 8.00 -53.39 4.34
C MET A 5 8.19 -51.89 4.51
N ILE A 6 9.42 -51.40 4.61
CA ILE A 6 9.70 -49.96 4.75
C ILE A 6 9.49 -49.22 3.42
N LEU A 7 9.75 -49.88 2.29
CA LEU A 7 9.54 -49.33 0.95
C LEU A 7 8.06 -49.31 0.53
N ALA A 8 7.24 -50.24 1.03
CA ALA A 8 5.80 -50.25 0.76
C ALA A 8 5.01 -49.27 1.65
N GLY A 9 5.47 -49.02 2.89
CA GLY A 9 4.83 -48.05 3.80
C GLY A 9 5.10 -46.58 3.43
N GLY A 10 6.25 -46.28 2.83
CA GLY A 10 6.61 -44.92 2.42
C GLY A 10 5.82 -44.40 1.20
N ALA A 11 5.42 -45.29 0.29
CA ALA A 11 4.69 -44.91 -0.92
C ALA A 11 3.22 -44.53 -0.63
N VAL A 12 2.58 -45.18 0.35
CA VAL A 12 1.18 -44.88 0.72
C VAL A 12 1.08 -43.61 1.58
N ALA A 13 2.09 -43.30 2.40
CA ALA A 13 2.12 -42.04 3.15
C ALA A 13 2.35 -40.81 2.25
N LEU A 14 3.16 -40.95 1.19
CA LEU A 14 3.39 -39.86 0.24
C LEU A 14 2.20 -39.64 -0.71
N LEU A 15 1.50 -40.71 -1.12
CA LEU A 15 0.27 -40.58 -1.92
C LEU A 15 -0.94 -40.08 -1.11
N SER A 16 -0.98 -40.30 0.21
CA SER A 16 -2.00 -39.73 1.10
C SER A 16 -1.77 -38.24 1.40
N SER A 17 -0.54 -37.74 1.23
CA SER A 17 -0.22 -36.32 1.43
C SER A 17 -0.43 -35.44 0.19
N MET A 18 -0.76 -36.03 -0.96
CA MET A 18 -0.81 -35.34 -2.26
C MET A 18 -2.20 -35.29 -2.91
N THR A 19 -3.27 -35.37 -2.11
CA THR A 19 -4.66 -35.15 -2.56
C THR A 19 -5.46 -34.15 -1.70
N LEU A 20 -4.79 -33.34 -0.87
CA LEU A 20 -5.38 -32.16 -0.19
C LEU A 20 -4.63 -30.86 -0.53
N GLY A 21 -4.08 -30.77 -1.73
CA GLY A 21 -3.36 -29.59 -2.22
C GLY A 21 -4.06 -28.97 -3.42
N THR A 22 -5.05 -28.10 -3.20
CA THR A 22 -5.53 -27.00 -4.07
C THR A 22 -6.57 -26.16 -3.29
N PRO A 23 -6.75 -24.86 -3.59
CA PRO A 23 -6.16 -23.74 -2.86
C PRO A 23 -7.10 -23.14 -1.79
N LEU A 24 -7.05 -23.63 -0.55
CA LEU A 24 -7.70 -22.91 0.58
C LEU A 24 -7.04 -21.56 0.90
N PHE A 25 -5.86 -21.29 0.34
CA PHE A 25 -5.20 -19.98 0.42
C PHE A 25 -5.97 -18.85 -0.31
N SER A 26 -6.81 -19.18 -1.31
CA SER A 26 -7.62 -18.18 -2.02
C SER A 26 -8.79 -17.67 -1.18
N TYR A 27 -9.42 -18.54 -0.38
CA TYR A 27 -10.53 -18.17 0.50
C TYR A 27 -10.05 -17.49 1.80
N ALA A 28 -8.92 -17.92 2.36
CA ALA A 28 -8.32 -17.25 3.52
C ALA A 28 -7.89 -15.80 3.21
N ARG A 29 -7.47 -15.51 1.97
CA ARG A 29 -7.12 -14.15 1.53
C ARG A 29 -8.35 -13.25 1.34
N CYS A 30 -9.51 -13.81 0.97
CA CYS A 30 -10.76 -13.04 0.92
C CYS A 30 -11.31 -12.71 2.32
N GLY A 31 -11.19 -13.61 3.31
CA GLY A 31 -11.67 -13.37 4.68
C GLY A 31 -10.94 -12.23 5.40
N ALA A 32 -9.61 -12.11 5.22
CA ALA A 32 -8.83 -11.05 5.87
C ALA A 32 -9.12 -9.63 5.30
N SER A 33 -9.51 -9.52 4.02
CA SER A 33 -9.87 -8.21 3.44
C SER A 33 -11.27 -7.75 3.87
N TRP A 34 -12.21 -8.67 4.04
CA TRP A 34 -13.59 -8.37 4.45
C TRP A 34 -13.67 -7.99 5.94
N LEU A 35 -12.88 -8.63 6.80
CA LEU A 35 -12.71 -8.24 8.21
C LEU A 35 -12.05 -6.86 8.40
N LYS A 36 -11.16 -6.46 7.48
CA LYS A 36 -10.52 -5.14 7.53
C LYS A 36 -11.45 -4.01 7.08
N ASN A 37 -12.37 -4.29 6.15
CA ASN A 37 -13.33 -3.32 5.64
C ASN A 37 -14.54 -3.13 6.55
N SER A 38 -15.02 -4.16 7.26
CA SER A 38 -16.14 -4.01 8.21
C SER A 38 -15.77 -3.29 9.52
N ALA A 39 -14.47 -3.09 9.78
CA ALA A 39 -14.00 -2.40 10.99
C ALA A 39 -13.74 -0.90 10.81
N SER A 40 -13.71 -0.36 9.57
CA SER A 40 -13.53 1.09 9.37
C SER A 40 -14.80 1.89 9.66
N ASP A 41 -15.98 1.32 9.39
CA ASP A 41 -17.27 2.02 9.55
C ASP A 41 -17.71 2.18 11.01
N SER A 42 -17.00 1.55 11.95
CA SER A 42 -17.33 1.55 13.38
C SER A 42 -16.31 2.29 14.26
N MET A 43 -15.32 2.98 13.66
CA MET A 43 -14.31 3.71 14.44
C MET A 43 -14.83 5.08 14.89
N PRO A 44 -14.70 5.42 16.19
CA PRO A 44 -15.06 6.74 16.68
C PRO A 44 -14.30 7.85 15.95
N LEU A 45 -15.00 8.94 15.60
CA LEU A 45 -14.43 10.07 14.86
C LEU A 45 -13.23 10.71 15.59
N GLU A 46 -13.20 10.64 16.93
CA GLU A 46 -12.08 11.09 17.76
C GLU A 46 -10.80 10.33 17.44
N TRP A 47 -10.91 9.02 17.21
CA TRP A 47 -9.77 8.18 16.87
C TRP A 47 -9.24 8.51 15.47
N GLU A 48 -10.13 8.76 14.52
CA GLU A 48 -9.74 9.16 13.16
C GLU A 48 -9.02 10.52 13.15
N LEU A 49 -9.48 11.49 13.93
CA LEU A 49 -8.79 12.77 14.12
C LEU A 49 -7.43 12.62 14.79
N LYS A 50 -7.32 11.72 15.77
CA LYS A 50 -6.03 11.39 16.40
C LYS A 50 -5.08 10.73 15.40
N ARG A 51 -5.58 9.81 14.57
CA ARG A 51 -4.82 9.21 13.47
C ARG A 51 -4.36 10.27 12.48
N ALA A 52 -5.24 11.19 12.08
CA ALA A 52 -4.89 12.29 11.19
C ALA A 52 -3.75 13.15 11.74
N ARG A 53 -3.79 13.51 13.04
CA ARG A 53 -2.66 14.20 13.71
C ARG A 53 -1.37 13.41 13.67
N GLN A 54 -1.45 12.10 13.93
CA GLN A 54 -0.26 11.26 13.89
C GLN A 54 0.34 11.24 12.49
N MET A 55 -0.47 11.04 11.45
CA MET A 55 -0.02 11.08 10.06
C MET A 55 0.65 12.43 9.70
N ILE A 56 0.10 13.55 10.17
CA ILE A 56 0.71 14.88 9.99
C ILE A 56 2.05 14.99 10.75
N ALA A 57 2.13 14.44 11.97
CA ALA A 57 3.36 14.42 12.75
C ALA A 57 4.44 13.53 12.09
N ASP A 58 4.02 12.44 11.46
CA ASP A 58 4.88 11.50 10.74
C ASP A 58 5.46 12.11 9.45
N LEU A 59 4.96 13.25 8.97
CA LEU A 59 5.59 14.02 7.88
C LEU A 59 6.92 14.65 8.30
N LYS A 60 7.16 14.88 9.60
CA LYS A 60 8.39 15.53 10.11
C LYS A 60 9.68 14.84 9.65
N PRO A 61 9.88 13.52 9.83
CA PRO A 61 11.11 12.85 9.38
C PRO A 61 11.32 12.94 7.87
N GLU A 62 10.26 12.95 7.07
CA GLU A 62 10.36 13.14 5.61
C GLU A 62 10.82 14.56 5.26
N ILE A 63 10.25 15.57 5.93
CA ILE A 63 10.66 16.97 5.80
C ILE A 63 12.13 17.13 6.18
N GLU A 64 12.57 16.55 7.30
CA GLU A 64 13.97 16.60 7.73
C GLU A 64 14.92 15.94 6.72
N THR A 65 14.51 14.80 6.15
CA THR A 65 15.29 14.10 5.12
C THR A 65 15.43 14.97 3.86
N ASN A 66 14.34 15.59 3.42
CA ASN A 66 14.35 16.50 2.28
C ASN A 66 15.17 17.77 2.58
N ALA A 67 15.09 18.32 3.79
CA ALA A 67 15.88 19.47 4.22
C ALA A 67 17.38 19.16 4.21
N LYS A 68 17.79 17.97 4.68
CA LYS A 68 19.18 17.51 4.61
C LYS A 68 19.68 17.38 3.17
N ARG A 69 18.84 16.89 2.25
CA ARG A 69 19.18 16.82 0.82
C ARG A 69 19.40 18.21 0.21
N ILE A 70 18.50 19.15 0.49
CA ILE A 70 18.61 20.55 0.06
C ILE A 70 19.88 21.20 0.64
N ALA A 71 20.18 20.96 1.92
CA ALA A 71 21.38 21.48 2.57
C ALA A 71 22.67 20.94 1.93
N ARG A 72 22.71 19.65 1.59
CA ARG A 72 23.84 19.07 0.85
C ARG A 72 24.01 19.70 -0.52
N GLU A 73 22.93 19.84 -1.28
CA GLU A 73 22.98 20.46 -2.61
C GLU A 73 23.47 21.93 -2.55
N LYS A 74 23.12 22.67 -1.50
CA LYS A 74 23.66 24.03 -1.27
C LYS A 74 25.18 24.02 -1.09
N VAL A 75 25.72 23.10 -0.30
CA VAL A 75 27.16 22.98 -0.08
C VAL A 75 27.86 22.56 -1.38
N ASP A 76 27.30 21.60 -2.11
CA ASP A 76 27.83 21.17 -3.40
C ASP A 76 27.83 22.32 -4.44
N LEU A 77 26.80 23.17 -4.43
CA LEU A 77 26.77 24.39 -5.25
C LEU A 77 27.87 25.39 -4.88
N VAL A 78 28.19 25.57 -3.60
CA VAL A 78 29.30 26.43 -3.17
C VAL A 78 30.62 25.88 -3.70
N HIS A 79 30.88 24.59 -3.52
CA HIS A 79 32.08 23.95 -4.07
C HIS A 79 32.17 24.09 -5.60
N LEU A 80 31.05 23.95 -6.30
CA LEU A 80 31.02 24.12 -7.76
C LEU A 80 31.32 25.56 -8.19
N LYS A 81 30.82 26.57 -7.44
CA LYS A 81 31.15 27.98 -7.67
C LYS A 81 32.64 28.25 -7.46
N ASP A 82 33.21 27.71 -6.39
CA ASP A 82 34.63 27.86 -6.09
C ASP A 82 35.50 27.23 -7.18
N GLN A 83 35.16 26.02 -7.63
CA GLN A 83 35.84 25.34 -8.74
C GLN A 83 35.75 26.13 -10.05
N LEU A 84 34.59 26.71 -10.37
CA LEU A 84 34.41 27.56 -11.55
C LEU A 84 35.27 28.83 -11.44
N SER A 85 35.30 29.47 -10.28
CA SER A 85 36.12 30.65 -10.01
C SER A 85 37.61 30.35 -10.19
N GLU A 86 38.12 29.29 -9.56
CA GLU A 86 39.52 28.86 -9.70
C GLU A 86 39.88 28.53 -11.15
N THR A 87 38.97 27.88 -11.88
CA THR A 87 39.16 27.56 -13.30
C THR A 87 39.22 28.83 -14.15
N ARG A 88 38.36 29.82 -13.88
CA ARG A 88 38.36 31.13 -14.56
C ARG A 88 39.62 31.93 -14.28
N GLU A 89 40.11 31.94 -13.05
CA GLU A 89 41.37 32.61 -12.70
C GLU A 89 42.56 31.98 -13.43
N ARG A 90 42.62 30.64 -13.48
CA ARG A 90 43.64 29.91 -14.25
C ARG A 90 43.56 30.17 -15.75
N LEU A 91 42.34 30.32 -16.28
CA LEU A 91 42.11 30.68 -17.68
C LEU A 91 42.65 32.08 -17.98
N ALA A 92 42.33 33.08 -17.17
CA ALA A 92 42.83 34.44 -17.32
C ALA A 92 44.36 34.49 -17.33
N LYS A 93 45.02 33.85 -16.36
CA LYS A 93 46.50 33.76 -16.33
C LYS A 93 47.07 33.08 -17.57
N THR A 94 46.43 32.00 -18.02
CA THR A 94 46.88 31.29 -19.23
C THR A 94 46.68 32.13 -20.48
N GLN A 95 45.62 32.94 -20.53
CA GLN A 95 45.35 33.87 -21.63
C GLN A 95 46.43 34.96 -21.71
N ASP A 96 46.74 35.63 -20.59
CA ASP A 96 47.79 36.65 -20.52
C ASP A 96 49.15 36.10 -20.98
N ASP A 97 49.50 34.89 -20.53
CA ASP A 97 50.71 34.19 -20.98
C ASP A 97 50.73 33.93 -22.49
N ILE A 98 49.60 33.47 -23.05
CA ILE A 98 49.47 33.20 -24.49
C ILE A 98 49.58 34.50 -25.30
N GLU A 99 48.95 35.58 -24.85
CA GLU A 99 48.99 36.90 -25.49
C GLU A 99 50.41 37.47 -25.48
N ARG A 100 51.11 37.37 -24.33
CA ARG A 100 52.51 37.77 -24.21
C ARG A 100 53.41 37.00 -25.17
N LEU A 101 53.36 35.67 -25.14
CA LEU A 101 54.17 34.82 -26.02
C LEU A 101 53.85 35.05 -27.50
N SER A 102 52.57 35.25 -27.82
CA SER A 102 52.14 35.55 -29.19
C SER A 102 52.64 36.91 -29.66
N SER A 103 52.60 37.94 -28.81
CA SER A 103 53.13 39.27 -29.09
C SER A 103 54.64 39.23 -29.30
N ASP A 104 55.38 38.55 -28.43
CA ASP A 104 56.84 38.43 -28.53
C ASP A 104 57.24 37.74 -29.85
N LEU A 105 56.54 36.68 -30.24
CA LEU A 105 56.79 35.95 -31.50
C LEU A 105 56.53 36.78 -32.76
N ARG A 106 55.71 37.83 -32.71
CA ARG A 106 55.51 38.75 -33.85
C ARG A 106 56.72 39.61 -34.14
N GLY A 107 57.60 39.80 -33.15
CA GLY A 107 58.84 40.55 -33.30
C GLY A 107 59.97 39.77 -34.01
N GLU A 108 59.72 38.51 -34.41
CA GLU A 108 60.63 37.64 -35.18
C GLU A 108 62.08 37.58 -34.66
N LYS A 109 62.26 37.57 -33.33
CA LYS A 109 63.58 37.39 -32.70
C LYS A 109 64.03 35.93 -32.81
N ASP A 110 65.34 35.71 -32.91
CA ASP A 110 65.95 34.36 -32.91
C ASP A 110 65.85 33.68 -31.53
N TYR A 111 66.01 34.48 -30.47
CA TYR A 111 66.04 34.03 -29.08
C TYR A 111 65.11 34.86 -28.19
N TYR A 112 64.49 34.18 -27.21
CA TYR A 112 63.57 34.76 -26.24
C TYR A 112 64.01 34.39 -24.82
N THR A 113 63.98 35.34 -23.90
CA THR A 113 64.37 35.09 -22.50
C THR A 113 63.17 35.21 -21.58
N TYR A 114 62.85 34.13 -20.87
CA TYR A 114 61.77 34.07 -19.88
C TYR A 114 62.33 33.52 -18.57
N ALA A 115 62.03 34.19 -17.45
CA ALA A 115 62.48 33.79 -16.11
C ALA A 115 63.98 33.41 -16.03
N GLY A 116 64.85 34.18 -16.72
CA GLY A 116 66.31 33.95 -16.74
C GLY A 116 66.79 32.80 -17.64
N ARG A 117 65.91 32.17 -18.42
CA ARG A 117 66.25 31.09 -19.36
C ARG A 117 65.99 31.53 -20.80
N THR A 118 66.89 31.16 -21.71
CA THR A 118 66.80 31.51 -23.13
C THR A 118 66.25 30.34 -23.94
N TYR A 119 65.32 30.64 -24.85
CA TYR A 119 64.61 29.69 -25.69
C TYR A 119 64.68 30.13 -27.15
N THR A 120 64.65 29.16 -28.07
CA THR A 120 64.59 29.44 -29.51
C THR A 120 63.15 29.71 -29.96
N SER A 121 62.99 30.41 -31.09
CA SER A 121 61.67 30.65 -31.70
C SER A 121 60.84 29.37 -31.87
N THR A 122 61.45 28.27 -32.30
CA THR A 122 60.77 26.96 -32.45
C THR A 122 60.27 26.40 -31.12
N GLN A 123 61.06 26.52 -30.04
CA GLN A 123 60.66 26.07 -28.71
C GLN A 123 59.46 26.88 -28.19
N VAL A 124 59.49 28.20 -28.36
CA VAL A 124 58.40 29.09 -27.93
C VAL A 124 57.13 28.83 -28.73
N LYS A 125 57.21 28.63 -30.06
CA LYS A 125 56.05 28.27 -30.90
C LYS A 125 55.42 26.94 -30.46
N SER A 126 56.24 25.94 -30.14
CA SER A 126 55.77 24.64 -29.64
C SER A 126 55.08 24.76 -28.28
N ASP A 127 55.67 25.49 -27.33
CA ASP A 127 55.08 25.75 -26.02
C ASP A 127 53.75 26.51 -26.14
N LEU A 128 53.71 27.57 -26.96
CA LEU A 128 52.49 28.33 -27.25
C LEU A 128 51.37 27.43 -27.78
N GLY A 129 51.68 26.55 -28.72
CA GLY A 129 50.71 25.58 -29.25
C GLY A 129 50.15 24.65 -28.17
N ASN A 130 51.01 24.15 -27.28
CA ASN A 130 50.60 23.29 -26.17
C ASN A 130 49.76 24.04 -25.12
N ARG A 131 50.15 25.29 -24.78
CA ARG A 131 49.38 26.16 -23.89
C ARG A 131 48.01 26.46 -24.46
N PHE A 132 47.93 26.81 -25.75
CA PHE A 132 46.66 27.12 -26.41
C PHE A 132 45.72 25.90 -26.46
N LYS A 133 46.23 24.69 -26.71
CA LYS A 133 45.45 23.45 -26.60
C LYS A 133 44.88 23.28 -25.19
N ARG A 134 45.71 23.44 -24.15
CA ARG A 134 45.27 23.36 -22.74
C ARG A 134 44.26 24.45 -22.38
N PHE A 135 44.44 25.66 -22.90
CA PHE A 135 43.51 26.77 -22.71
C PHE A 135 42.13 26.41 -23.26
N LYS A 136 42.04 25.93 -24.51
CA LYS A 136 40.78 25.48 -25.11
C LYS A 136 40.08 24.40 -24.29
N THR A 137 40.82 23.39 -23.84
CA THR A 137 40.25 22.33 -23.00
C THR A 137 39.69 22.89 -21.69
N ARG A 138 40.42 23.78 -21.02
CA ARG A 138 39.95 24.41 -19.78
C ARG A 138 38.78 25.35 -20.01
N GLN A 139 38.74 26.06 -21.13
CA GLN A 139 37.64 26.92 -21.50
C GLN A 139 36.36 26.09 -21.65
N ALA A 140 36.43 25.00 -22.40
CA ALA A 140 35.32 24.05 -22.51
C ALA A 140 34.92 23.46 -21.15
N THR A 141 35.88 23.19 -20.26
CA THR A 141 35.59 22.74 -18.89
C THR A 141 34.86 23.80 -18.08
N ALA A 142 35.30 25.06 -18.13
CA ALA A 142 34.65 26.18 -17.44
C ALA A 142 33.20 26.39 -17.93
N GLU A 143 32.98 26.33 -19.24
CA GLU A 143 31.64 26.41 -19.83
C GLU A 143 30.73 25.28 -19.33
N LYS A 144 31.27 24.05 -19.22
CA LYS A 144 30.51 22.91 -18.69
C LYS A 144 30.22 23.05 -17.20
N LEU A 145 31.16 23.56 -16.40
CA LEU A 145 30.95 23.86 -14.99
C LEU A 145 29.87 24.93 -14.81
N GLU A 146 29.87 25.98 -15.65
CA GLU A 146 28.86 27.03 -15.64
C GLU A 146 27.46 26.53 -16.03
N GLN A 147 27.36 25.67 -17.05
CA GLN A 147 26.11 24.99 -17.42
C GLN A 147 25.59 24.14 -16.26
N MET A 148 26.46 23.36 -15.62
CA MET A 148 26.11 22.54 -14.46
C MET A 148 25.65 23.40 -13.28
N LEU A 149 26.35 24.50 -13.02
CA LEU A 149 26.01 25.44 -11.94
C LEU A 149 24.61 25.99 -12.14
N THR A 150 24.34 26.51 -13.33
CA THR A 150 23.03 27.09 -13.68
C THR A 150 21.91 26.06 -13.52
N ALA A 151 22.11 24.83 -14.01
CA ALA A 151 21.13 23.76 -13.89
C ALA A 151 20.87 23.37 -12.42
N ARG A 152 21.91 23.28 -11.60
CA ARG A 152 21.80 22.97 -10.17
C ARG A 152 21.13 24.09 -9.38
N GLU A 153 21.44 25.35 -9.67
CA GLU A 153 20.77 26.50 -9.06
C GLU A 153 19.26 26.50 -9.35
N GLN A 154 18.88 26.23 -10.59
CA GLN A 154 17.47 26.11 -10.97
C GLN A 154 16.79 24.94 -10.24
N SER A 155 17.45 23.78 -10.17
CA SER A 155 16.95 22.61 -9.45
C SER A 155 16.78 22.89 -7.95
N LEU A 156 17.75 23.55 -7.32
CA LEU A 156 17.70 23.93 -5.92
C LEU A 156 16.54 24.91 -5.65
N ASN A 157 16.36 25.91 -6.51
CA ASN A 157 15.24 26.85 -6.39
C ASN A 157 13.88 26.14 -6.51
N ALA A 158 13.75 25.21 -7.45
CA ALA A 158 12.55 24.38 -7.57
C ALA A 158 12.34 23.48 -6.34
N ALA A 159 13.41 22.94 -5.76
CA ALA A 159 13.34 22.15 -4.53
C ALA A 159 12.89 22.98 -3.33
N HIS A 160 13.37 24.21 -3.18
CA HIS A 160 12.87 25.15 -2.17
C HIS A 160 11.39 25.44 -2.32
N ALA A 161 10.94 25.80 -3.53
CA ALA A 161 9.53 26.09 -3.78
C ALA A 161 8.62 24.89 -3.43
N ARG A 162 9.05 23.67 -3.74
CA ARG A 162 8.33 22.44 -3.36
C ARG A 162 8.34 22.21 -1.84
N MET A 163 9.45 22.48 -1.16
CA MET A 163 9.54 22.38 0.30
C MET A 163 8.60 23.38 0.97
N ASP A 164 8.56 24.63 0.49
CA ASP A 164 7.68 25.67 1.03
C ASP A 164 6.21 25.31 0.83
N ALA A 165 5.85 24.80 -0.35
CA ALA A 165 4.51 24.29 -0.62
C ALA A 165 4.15 23.12 0.31
N MET A 166 5.07 22.18 0.54
CA MET A 166 4.87 21.04 1.45
C MET A 166 4.66 21.51 2.90
N LEU A 167 5.45 22.47 3.39
CA LEU A 167 5.30 23.05 4.72
C LEU A 167 3.99 23.83 4.85
N GLY A 168 3.58 24.54 3.79
CA GLY A 168 2.29 25.20 3.71
C GLY A 168 1.13 24.20 3.82
N ALA A 169 1.17 23.13 3.02
CA ALA A 169 0.17 22.06 3.06
C ALA A 169 0.10 21.38 4.43
N LYS A 170 1.25 21.12 5.08
CA LYS A 170 1.28 20.58 6.45
C LYS A 170 0.54 21.48 7.44
N ARG A 171 0.83 22.79 7.44
CA ARG A 171 0.14 23.76 8.33
C ARG A 171 -1.35 23.83 8.05
N GLN A 172 -1.74 23.76 6.78
CA GLN A 172 -3.14 23.73 6.38
C GLN A 172 -3.86 22.50 6.94
N LEU A 173 -3.26 21.31 6.83
CA LEU A 173 -3.79 20.09 7.42
C LEU A 173 -3.92 20.17 8.95
N GLU A 174 -2.97 20.80 9.63
CA GLU A 174 -3.04 21.03 11.09
C GLU A 174 -4.28 21.86 11.46
N VAL A 175 -4.51 22.98 10.76
CA VAL A 175 -5.69 23.84 10.96
C VAL A 175 -6.99 23.10 10.65
N GLU A 176 -7.02 22.30 9.58
CA GLU A 176 -8.19 21.51 9.20
C GLU A 176 -8.56 20.49 10.27
N VAL A 177 -7.58 19.77 10.82
CA VAL A 177 -7.80 18.82 11.91
C VAL A 177 -8.29 19.52 13.18
N GLU A 178 -7.79 20.71 13.50
CA GLU A 178 -8.28 21.52 14.62
C GLU A 178 -9.74 21.96 14.43
N ASN A 179 -10.09 22.45 13.24
CA ASN A 179 -11.46 22.81 12.89
C ASN A 179 -12.40 21.59 12.98
N LEU A 180 -12.00 20.43 12.44
CA LEU A 180 -12.79 19.21 12.54
C LEU A 180 -12.98 18.74 13.98
N GLN A 181 -11.95 18.87 14.84
CA GLN A 181 -12.12 18.59 16.27
C GLN A 181 -13.11 19.55 16.93
N ALA A 182 -13.05 20.84 16.62
CA ALA A 182 -14.00 21.82 17.17
C ALA A 182 -15.44 21.49 16.76
N ARG A 183 -15.66 21.08 15.50
CA ARG A 183 -16.97 20.63 15.00
C ARG A 183 -17.46 19.38 15.71
N LEU A 184 -16.58 18.40 15.94
CA LEU A 184 -16.92 17.19 16.69
C LEU A 184 -17.29 17.52 18.14
N GLY A 185 -16.56 18.42 18.78
CA GLY A 185 -16.88 18.91 20.13
C GLY A 185 -18.25 19.60 20.19
N ALA A 186 -18.55 20.48 19.24
CA ALA A 186 -19.85 21.13 19.14
C ALA A 186 -21.01 20.13 18.91
N LEU A 187 -20.79 19.14 18.04
CA LEU A 187 -21.75 18.05 17.82
C LEU A 187 -22.01 17.27 19.11
N ARG A 188 -20.97 16.97 19.89
CA ARG A 188 -21.10 16.26 21.17
C ARG A 188 -21.92 17.06 22.19
N VAL A 189 -21.65 18.37 22.30
CA VAL A 189 -22.44 19.27 23.16
C VAL A 189 -23.90 19.31 22.71
N ALA A 190 -24.14 19.40 21.40
CA ALA A 190 -25.49 19.36 20.85
C ALA A 190 -26.19 18.02 21.13
N GLN A 191 -25.51 16.88 21.00
CA GLN A 191 -26.05 15.56 21.34
C GLN A 191 -26.44 15.45 22.82
N THR A 192 -25.59 15.91 23.73
CA THR A 192 -25.89 15.91 25.18
C THR A 192 -27.03 16.87 25.52
N THR A 193 -27.14 18.01 24.84
CA THR A 193 -28.25 18.96 25.02
C THR A 193 -29.55 18.45 24.38
N SER A 194 -29.42 17.64 23.32
CA SER A 194 -30.49 17.00 22.56
C SER A 194 -30.86 15.61 23.10
N GLU A 195 -30.66 15.34 24.39
CA GLU A 195 -31.32 14.23 25.09
C GLU A 195 -32.85 14.46 25.12
N LEU A 196 -33.48 14.41 23.94
CA LEU A 196 -34.80 13.85 23.79
C LEU A 196 -34.65 12.38 24.18
N ASN A 197 -34.90 12.07 25.45
CA ASN A 197 -35.09 10.70 25.94
C ASN A 197 -36.29 10.08 25.21
N LEU A 198 -36.09 9.64 23.96
CA LEU A 198 -37.04 8.77 23.28
C LEU A 198 -36.88 7.39 23.90
N ASP A 199 -37.79 7.08 24.81
CA ASP A 199 -37.84 5.82 25.54
C ASP A 199 -38.24 4.68 24.60
N ASP A 200 -37.24 4.01 24.00
CA ASP A 200 -37.42 2.82 23.18
C ASP A 200 -37.84 1.58 23.98
N SER A 201 -37.97 1.68 25.32
CA SER A 201 -38.39 0.54 26.14
C SER A 201 -39.81 0.07 25.81
N GLN A 202 -40.70 0.97 25.36
CA GLN A 202 -42.02 0.56 24.88
C GLN A 202 -41.95 -0.20 23.54
N LEU A 203 -41.03 0.18 22.65
CA LEU A 203 -40.89 -0.46 21.34
C LEU A 203 -40.25 -1.85 21.47
N ALA A 204 -39.26 -1.99 22.37
CA ALA A 204 -38.68 -3.28 22.73
C ALA A 204 -39.72 -4.22 23.36
N ARG A 205 -40.46 -3.74 24.38
CA ARG A 205 -41.58 -4.51 24.98
C ARG A 205 -42.64 -4.92 23.97
N THR A 206 -42.92 -4.06 22.98
CA THR A 206 -43.89 -4.37 21.91
C THR A 206 -43.38 -5.46 20.96
N ARG A 207 -42.07 -5.49 20.66
CA ARG A 207 -41.47 -6.57 19.86
C ARG A 207 -41.48 -7.89 20.61
N ASP A 208 -41.10 -7.89 21.89
CA ASP A 208 -41.13 -9.08 22.72
C ASP A 208 -42.55 -9.67 22.80
N LEU A 209 -43.57 -8.82 22.94
CA LEU A 209 -44.98 -9.25 22.91
C LEU A 209 -45.39 -9.83 21.54
N LEU A 210 -44.92 -9.25 20.44
CA LEU A 210 -45.21 -9.76 19.09
C LEU A 210 -44.56 -11.13 18.86
N ASP A 211 -43.32 -11.31 19.32
CA ASP A 211 -42.61 -12.60 19.23
C ASP A 211 -43.30 -13.67 20.10
N GLU A 212 -43.79 -13.31 21.29
CA GLU A 212 -44.58 -14.19 22.15
C GLU A 212 -45.91 -14.59 21.49
N ILE A 213 -46.60 -13.65 20.84
CA ILE A 213 -47.83 -13.92 20.08
C ILE A 213 -47.53 -14.85 18.89
N ALA A 214 -46.46 -14.60 18.13
CA ALA A 214 -46.06 -15.46 17.01
C ALA A 214 -45.79 -16.88 17.49
N THR A 215 -45.01 -17.03 18.56
CA THR A 215 -44.73 -18.33 19.19
C THR A 215 -46.00 -19.05 19.61
N ARG A 216 -46.98 -18.34 20.17
CA ARG A 216 -48.26 -18.93 20.55
C ARG A 216 -49.08 -19.38 19.35
N ILE A 217 -49.08 -18.61 18.26
CA ILE A 217 -49.73 -19.02 17.01
C ILE A 217 -49.07 -20.28 16.47
N ASP A 218 -47.73 -20.34 16.42
CA ASP A 218 -47.00 -21.52 15.95
C ASP A 218 -47.34 -22.77 16.80
N VAL A 219 -47.47 -22.62 18.12
CA VAL A 219 -47.88 -23.72 19.01
C VAL A 219 -49.33 -24.13 18.77
N GLU A 220 -50.25 -23.18 18.61
CA GLU A 220 -51.66 -23.50 18.34
C GLU A 220 -51.81 -24.17 16.96
N GLU A 221 -51.10 -23.70 15.94
CA GLU A 221 -51.03 -24.33 14.62
C GLU A 221 -50.47 -25.76 14.70
N GLU A 222 -49.41 -25.98 15.47
CA GLU A 222 -48.87 -27.31 15.72
C GLU A 222 -49.85 -28.18 16.52
N THR A 223 -50.60 -27.64 17.49
CA THR A 223 -51.62 -28.43 18.20
C THR A 223 -52.83 -28.75 17.33
N MET A 224 -53.24 -27.84 16.43
CA MET A 224 -54.28 -28.11 15.43
C MET A 224 -53.82 -29.13 14.38
N SER A 225 -52.52 -29.16 14.05
CA SER A 225 -51.94 -30.19 13.19
C SER A 225 -51.86 -31.55 13.90
N VAL A 226 -51.62 -31.54 15.21
CA VAL A 226 -51.50 -32.75 16.06
C VAL A 226 -52.87 -33.38 16.42
N ASP A 227 -53.96 -32.62 16.50
CA ASP A 227 -55.29 -33.14 16.92
C ASP A 227 -56.09 -33.87 15.81
N VAL A 228 -55.57 -33.97 14.58
CA VAL A 228 -56.24 -34.73 13.48
C VAL A 228 -55.61 -36.11 13.24
N GLU A 229 -54.39 -36.36 13.70
CA GLU A 229 -53.64 -37.59 13.33
C GLU A 229 -53.37 -38.58 14.47
N TYR A 230 -53.78 -38.32 15.72
CA TYR A 230 -53.40 -39.17 16.86
C TYR A 230 -54.48 -39.65 17.84
N PHE A 231 -55.77 -39.49 17.54
CA PHE A 231 -56.85 -40.11 18.33
C PHE A 231 -57.84 -40.93 17.49
N GLY A 232 -57.48 -42.22 17.34
CA GLY A 232 -58.34 -43.39 17.42
C GLY A 232 -59.74 -43.36 16.80
N GLU A 233 -59.87 -44.01 15.64
CA GLU A 233 -61.12 -44.70 15.29
C GLU A 233 -60.95 -46.21 15.54
N ILE A 234 -61.91 -46.80 16.27
CA ILE A 234 -61.99 -48.22 16.59
C ILE A 234 -62.72 -48.91 15.43
N ASP A 235 -62.05 -49.85 14.77
CA ASP A 235 -62.67 -50.76 13.82
C ASP A 235 -63.48 -51.83 14.57
N LEU A 236 -64.78 -51.94 14.28
CA LEU A 236 -65.69 -52.92 14.86
C LEU A 236 -66.28 -53.78 13.73
N ASN A 237 -65.48 -54.71 13.21
CA ASN A 237 -65.98 -55.95 12.62
C ASN A 237 -65.03 -57.12 12.94
N GLU A 238 -65.63 -58.13 13.58
CA GLU A 238 -65.08 -59.37 14.15
C GLU A 238 -64.84 -60.48 13.07
N PRO A 239 -64.35 -61.70 13.41
CA PRO A 239 -63.25 -62.38 12.70
C PRO A 239 -63.65 -63.53 11.75
N SER A 240 -62.72 -63.90 10.86
CA SER A 240 -62.31 -65.28 10.47
C SER A 240 -61.13 -65.13 9.48
N GLU A 241 -60.02 -65.85 9.56
CA GLU A 241 -59.89 -67.27 9.23
C GLU A 241 -58.55 -67.81 9.72
N GLU A 242 -58.58 -69.11 10.00
CA GLU A 242 -57.52 -69.93 10.58
C GLU A 242 -56.25 -70.04 9.75
N ASP A 243 -55.17 -70.30 10.49
CA ASP A 243 -54.00 -71.11 10.14
C ASP A 243 -52.99 -70.55 9.12
N LEU A 244 -52.07 -69.73 9.66
CA LEU A 244 -50.65 -70.05 9.93
C LEU A 244 -49.81 -70.87 8.91
N LEU A 245 -50.26 -71.06 7.67
CA LEU A 245 -49.51 -71.75 6.61
C LEU A 245 -48.92 -70.79 5.56
N ASP A 246 -49.36 -69.53 5.50
CA ASP A 246 -48.84 -68.51 4.59
C ASP A 246 -47.64 -67.72 5.15
N GLU A 247 -47.39 -67.80 6.46
CA GLU A 247 -46.24 -67.18 7.12
C GLU A 247 -44.88 -67.75 6.63
N ILE A 248 -44.93 -68.89 5.92
CA ILE A 248 -43.77 -69.54 5.31
C ILE A 248 -43.38 -68.88 3.96
N THR A 249 -44.31 -68.19 3.28
CA THR A 249 -44.08 -67.61 1.94
C THR A 249 -43.28 -66.30 1.98
N THR A 250 -43.27 -65.60 3.12
CA THR A 250 -42.52 -64.34 3.30
C THR A 250 -41.00 -64.55 3.34
N TYR A 251 -40.53 -65.80 3.42
CA TYR A 251 -39.12 -66.19 3.45
C TYR A 251 -38.30 -65.73 2.23
N PHE A 252 -38.82 -65.46 1.04
CA PHE A 252 -37.93 -65.53 -0.14
C PHE A 252 -37.61 -64.28 -0.96
N ASN A 253 -38.29 -63.14 -0.80
CA ASN A 253 -38.17 -62.10 -1.84
C ASN A 253 -37.72 -60.70 -1.41
N ARG A 254 -36.85 -60.59 -0.40
CA ARG A 254 -36.19 -59.32 -0.11
C ARG A 254 -34.74 -59.29 -0.59
N PRO A 255 -34.41 -58.36 -1.51
CA PRO A 255 -33.13 -57.68 -1.45
C PRO A 255 -33.21 -56.15 -1.57
N VAL A 256 -32.29 -55.52 -0.82
CA VAL A 256 -31.34 -54.44 -1.19
C VAL A 256 -31.86 -53.06 -1.65
N GLY A 257 -31.59 -52.05 -0.81
CA GLY A 257 -30.57 -51.03 -1.14
C GLY A 257 -30.98 -49.68 -1.76
N GLU A 258 -30.34 -48.65 -1.20
CA GLU A 258 -29.74 -47.47 -1.86
C GLU A 258 -30.56 -46.25 -2.35
N HIS A 259 -30.11 -45.11 -1.81
CA HIS A 259 -29.70 -43.85 -2.46
C HIS A 259 -30.68 -42.98 -3.26
N SER A 260 -30.67 -41.68 -2.90
CA SER A 260 -30.12 -40.57 -3.70
C SER A 260 -31.05 -39.41 -4.06
N GLU A 261 -30.55 -38.22 -3.69
CA GLU A 261 -30.36 -37.03 -4.54
C GLU A 261 -31.48 -36.03 -4.94
N ALA A 262 -30.97 -34.80 -5.05
CA ALA A 262 -31.34 -33.64 -5.88
C ALA A 262 -32.50 -32.74 -5.37
N LEU A 263 -32.25 -31.51 -4.90
CA LEU A 263 -31.75 -30.28 -5.55
C LEU A 263 -32.70 -29.63 -6.59
N VAL A 264 -32.94 -28.34 -6.35
CA VAL A 264 -32.98 -27.20 -7.30
C VAL A 264 -34.35 -26.60 -7.72
N SER A 265 -34.52 -25.36 -7.23
CA SER A 265 -35.11 -24.11 -7.79
C SER A 265 -36.27 -24.14 -8.78
N ILE A 266 -37.23 -23.21 -8.61
CA ILE A 266 -37.91 -22.55 -9.74
C ILE A 266 -38.13 -21.06 -9.45
N GLN A 267 -37.74 -20.22 -10.43
CA GLN A 267 -37.98 -18.77 -10.54
C GLN A 267 -39.41 -18.46 -11.01
N LEU A 268 -39.84 -17.24 -10.68
CA LEU A 268 -41.03 -16.53 -11.16
C LEU A 268 -41.07 -16.34 -12.69
N ASP A 269 -42.28 -16.49 -13.25
CA ASP A 269 -43.02 -15.43 -13.97
C ASP A 269 -44.54 -15.67 -13.79
#